data_AF-A0A7C9AYS1-F1
#
_entry.id   AF-A0A7C9AYS1-F1
#
_cell.length_a   1.000
_cell.length_b   1.000
_cell.length_c   1.000
_cell.angle_alpha   90.00
_cell.angle_beta   90.00
_cell.angle_gamma   90.00
#
_symmetry.space_group_name_H-M   'P 1'
#
loop_
_entity.id
_entity.type
_entity.pdbx_description
1 polymer ?
#
loop_
_entity_poly.entity_id
_entity_poly.type
_entity_poly.pdbx_seq_one_letter_code
_entity_poly.pdbx_strand_id
1 'polypeptide(L)'
;FFFNTLYDPYRDGADFVRGYPFSLREGALTAVSHGLWLNIPDYDAPTQLVKPLERNTRYVDAVLTIPKGTLFPMCGMNLAFNRELIGPAMYFGLMGDGQPIGRYDDMWAGWCTKVICDHLGLGVKTGLPYIYHSKASNPFVNLKKEYKGIFWQEECIPFFQNAALPKD
;
A
#
# COMPACT_ATOMS: atom_id res chain seq x y z
N PHE A 1 14.04 10.79 -4.60
CA PHE A 1 14.19 9.77 -3.55
C PHE A 1 15.47 9.00 -3.79
N PHE A 2 16.18 8.62 -2.73
CA PHE A 2 17.37 7.78 -2.78
C PHE A 2 17.23 6.70 -1.72
N PHE A 3 17.51 5.45 -2.07
CA PHE A 3 17.31 4.32 -1.19
C PHE A 3 18.48 4.18 -0.20
N ASN A 4 18.19 3.97 1.09
CA ASN A 4 19.19 3.72 2.13
C ASN A 4 18.88 2.39 2.82
N THR A 5 19.83 1.47 2.84
CA THR A 5 19.66 0.16 3.51
C THR A 5 19.89 0.20 5.01
N LEU A 6 20.61 1.22 5.54
CA LEU A 6 20.94 1.29 6.98
C LEU A 6 19.77 1.76 7.84
N TYR A 7 18.78 2.48 7.28
CA TYR A 7 17.61 2.94 8.03
C TYR A 7 16.36 2.94 7.15
N ASP A 8 15.30 2.36 7.68
CA ASP A 8 13.95 2.90 7.56
C ASP A 8 13.13 2.42 8.78
N PRO A 9 12.55 3.35 9.57
CA PRO A 9 12.29 4.77 9.30
C PRO A 9 13.39 5.77 9.71
N TYR A 10 13.57 6.82 8.88
CA TYR A 10 14.32 8.03 9.24
C TYR A 10 13.85 8.53 10.60
N ARG A 11 14.83 8.89 11.44
CA ARG A 11 14.65 9.50 12.75
C ARG A 11 15.78 10.50 12.92
N ASP A 12 15.57 11.51 13.76
CA ASP A 12 16.62 12.44 14.12
C ASP A 12 17.84 11.67 14.65
N GLY A 13 19.01 12.01 14.11
CA GLY A 13 20.29 11.34 14.43
C GLY A 13 20.59 10.06 13.65
N ALA A 14 19.78 9.67 12.65
CA ALA A 14 20.08 8.53 11.79
C ALA A 14 21.31 8.77 10.90
N ASP A 15 22.17 7.75 10.79
CA ASP A 15 23.33 7.74 9.89
C ASP A 15 22.97 7.34 8.45
N PHE A 16 23.87 7.60 7.51
CA PHE A 16 23.67 7.31 6.10
C PHE A 16 24.84 6.51 5.52
N VAL A 17 24.53 5.53 4.67
CA VAL A 17 25.55 4.78 3.92
C VAL A 17 26.41 5.73 3.08
N ARG A 18 27.67 5.34 2.84
CA ARG A 18 28.54 6.04 1.90
C ARG A 18 27.85 6.16 0.54
N GLY A 19 27.88 7.37 -0.04
CA GLY A 19 27.25 7.66 -1.32
C GLY A 19 25.82 8.21 -1.21
N TYR A 20 25.21 8.22 -0.02
CA TYR A 20 23.92 8.88 0.17
C TYR A 20 24.08 10.42 0.12
N PRO A 21 23.39 11.11 -0.80
CA PRO A 21 23.53 12.56 -0.95
C PRO A 21 23.13 13.32 0.32
N PHE A 22 23.97 14.28 0.76
CA PHE A 22 23.69 15.10 1.95
C PHE A 22 22.40 15.91 1.82
N SER A 23 22.10 16.41 0.61
CA SER A 23 20.89 17.17 0.32
C SER A 23 19.58 16.38 0.44
N LEU A 24 19.65 15.05 0.58
CA LEU A 24 18.48 14.18 0.71
C LEU A 24 18.30 13.62 2.14
N ARG A 25 19.17 14.01 3.08
CA ARG A 25 19.21 13.43 4.44
C ARG A 25 18.09 13.91 5.36
N GLU A 26 17.39 14.97 5.02
CA GLU A 26 16.19 15.42 5.73
C GLU A 26 14.95 14.54 5.39
N GLY A 27 15.10 13.63 4.41
CA GLY A 27 14.04 12.72 4.01
C GLY A 27 12.92 13.39 3.24
N ALA A 28 11.76 12.73 3.18
CA ALA A 28 10.55 13.24 2.57
C ALA A 28 9.38 13.09 3.54
N LEU A 29 8.46 14.06 3.52
CA LEU A 29 7.24 13.98 4.30
C LEU A 29 6.44 12.74 3.89
N THR A 30 6.13 11.89 4.87
CA THR A 30 5.32 10.69 4.64
C THR A 30 3.85 11.06 4.72
N ALA A 31 3.11 10.86 3.62
CA ALA A 31 1.68 11.13 3.56
C ALA A 31 0.84 9.90 3.90
N VAL A 32 1.35 8.70 3.63
CA VAL A 32 0.65 7.43 3.88
C VAL A 32 1.61 6.42 4.50
N SER A 33 1.13 5.68 5.49
CA SER A 33 1.76 4.49 6.04
C SER A 33 0.74 3.38 6.08
N HIS A 34 1.08 2.20 5.57
CA HIS A 34 0.24 1.01 5.70
C HIS A 34 1.06 -0.18 6.17
N GLY A 35 0.39 -1.19 6.71
CA GLY A 35 1.01 -2.45 7.09
C GLY A 35 0.13 -3.64 6.73
N LEU A 36 0.57 -4.83 7.12
CA LEU A 36 -0.15 -6.09 6.84
C LEU A 36 -0.63 -6.75 8.14
N TRP A 37 -1.12 -7.97 8.02
CA TRP A 37 -1.75 -8.71 9.11
C TRP A 37 -0.90 -9.88 9.60
N LEU A 38 -0.94 -10.11 10.90
CA LEU A 38 -0.61 -11.38 11.54
C LEU A 38 -1.86 -12.26 11.64
N ASN A 39 -1.64 -13.55 11.89
CA ASN A 39 -2.64 -14.60 11.94
C ASN A 39 -3.28 -14.89 10.58
N ILE A 40 -4.34 -14.21 10.17
CA ILE A 40 -4.94 -14.44 8.83
C ILE A 40 -4.22 -13.54 7.83
N PRO A 41 -3.47 -14.08 6.85
CA PRO A 41 -2.79 -13.25 5.86
C PRO A 41 -3.78 -12.53 4.95
N ASP A 42 -3.39 -11.34 4.48
CA ASP A 42 -4.15 -10.54 3.51
C ASP A 42 -3.94 -11.10 2.09
N TYR A 43 -4.60 -12.24 1.84
CA TYR A 43 -4.57 -12.93 0.57
C TYR A 43 -5.80 -12.60 -0.27
N ASP A 44 -5.63 -12.64 -1.59
CA ASP A 44 -6.74 -12.76 -2.52
C ASP A 44 -7.52 -14.07 -2.26
N ALA A 45 -8.80 -14.08 -2.63
CA ALA A 45 -9.69 -15.20 -2.40
C ALA A 45 -9.20 -16.52 -3.05
N PRO A 46 -8.70 -16.55 -4.30
CA PRO A 46 -8.07 -17.76 -4.86
C PRO A 46 -6.95 -18.33 -3.98
N THR A 47 -6.02 -17.51 -3.52
CA THR A 47 -4.93 -17.93 -2.65
C THR A 47 -5.48 -18.44 -1.31
N GLN A 48 -6.47 -17.76 -0.74
CA GLN A 48 -7.13 -18.21 0.49
C GLN A 48 -7.84 -19.56 0.33
N LEU A 49 -8.42 -19.86 -0.85
CA LEU A 49 -9.06 -21.14 -1.15
C LEU A 49 -8.08 -22.31 -1.12
N VAL A 50 -6.87 -22.11 -1.65
CA VAL A 50 -5.85 -23.18 -1.70
C VAL A 50 -5.03 -23.29 -0.40
N LYS A 51 -5.01 -22.23 0.43
CA LYS A 51 -4.26 -22.15 1.69
C LYS A 51 -5.14 -21.77 2.90
N PRO A 52 -6.27 -22.47 3.17
CA PRO A 52 -7.25 -22.03 4.18
C PRO A 52 -6.74 -22.08 5.63
N LEU A 53 -5.76 -22.93 5.90
CA LEU A 53 -5.15 -23.12 7.22
C LEU A 53 -3.86 -22.33 7.42
N GLU A 54 -3.35 -21.67 6.36
CA GLU A 54 -2.12 -20.89 6.48
C GLU A 54 -2.32 -19.72 7.42
N ARG A 55 -1.30 -19.46 8.24
CA ARG A 55 -1.28 -18.34 9.17
C ARG A 55 0.01 -17.56 9.03
N ASN A 56 -0.10 -16.23 9.00
CA ASN A 56 1.07 -15.38 9.06
C ASN A 56 1.54 -15.22 10.51
N THR A 57 2.56 -15.98 10.89
CA THR A 57 3.12 -16.00 12.25
C THR A 57 4.35 -15.11 12.41
N ARG A 58 4.81 -14.47 11.34
CA ARG A 58 5.98 -13.59 11.33
C ARG A 58 5.65 -12.26 10.67
N TYR A 59 6.31 -11.21 11.13
CA TYR A 59 6.36 -9.95 10.39
C TYR A 59 7.74 -9.78 9.77
N VAL A 60 7.81 -9.00 8.70
CA VAL A 60 9.08 -8.47 8.20
C VAL A 60 9.43 -7.28 9.09
N ASP A 61 10.55 -7.35 9.81
CA ASP A 61 11.02 -6.28 10.70
C ASP A 61 11.64 -5.14 9.89
N ALA A 62 10.78 -4.43 9.17
CA ALA A 62 11.15 -3.30 8.35
C ALA A 62 9.97 -2.32 8.28
N VAL A 63 10.30 -1.04 8.23
CA VAL A 63 9.45 -0.01 7.63
C VAL A 63 10.17 0.37 6.36
N LEU A 64 9.49 0.48 5.22
CA LEU A 64 10.13 0.78 3.93
C LEU A 64 9.32 1.83 3.18
N THR A 65 10.03 2.82 2.66
CA THR A 65 9.47 3.79 1.72
C THR A 65 9.32 3.12 0.38
N ILE A 66 8.09 3.07 -0.13
CA ILE A 66 7.78 2.48 -1.42
C ILE A 66 8.45 3.33 -2.51
N PRO A 67 9.28 2.74 -3.39
CA PRO A 67 10.01 3.52 -4.39
C PRO A 67 9.11 4.36 -5.29
N LYS A 68 9.63 5.50 -5.75
CA LYS A 68 8.93 6.33 -6.73
C LYS A 68 8.70 5.57 -8.03
N GLY A 69 7.52 5.68 -8.61
CA GLY A 69 7.12 4.96 -9.83
C GLY A 69 6.77 3.48 -9.59
N THR A 70 6.70 3.04 -8.33
CA THR A 70 6.30 1.68 -7.96
C THR A 70 4.95 1.72 -7.25
N LEU A 71 4.02 0.88 -7.71
CA LEU A 71 2.72 0.65 -7.08
C LEU A 71 2.82 -0.42 -5.99
N PHE A 72 1.79 -0.53 -5.17
CA PHE A 72 1.75 -1.48 -4.06
C PHE A 72 0.31 -1.91 -3.75
N PRO A 73 0.10 -3.09 -3.14
CA PRO A 73 -1.19 -3.49 -2.61
C PRO A 73 -1.40 -2.82 -1.24
N MET A 74 -2.28 -1.81 -1.19
CA MET A 74 -2.61 -1.16 0.08
C MET A 74 -3.62 -2.00 0.86
N CYS A 75 -3.41 -2.12 2.16
CA CYS A 75 -4.37 -2.73 3.06
C CYS A 75 -5.20 -1.66 3.76
N GLY A 76 -6.51 -1.61 3.50
CA GLY A 76 -7.39 -0.60 4.11
C GLY A 76 -7.57 -0.73 5.62
N MET A 77 -7.30 -1.91 6.20
CA MET A 77 -7.48 -2.18 7.63
C MET A 77 -6.30 -1.73 8.50
N ASN A 78 -5.12 -1.62 7.92
CA ASN A 78 -3.90 -1.19 8.61
C ASN A 78 -3.29 -0.03 7.84
N LEU A 79 -3.91 1.14 8.00
CA LEU A 79 -3.64 2.34 7.23
C LEU A 79 -3.68 3.57 8.12
N ALA A 80 -2.67 4.42 7.97
CA ALA A 80 -2.64 5.78 8.49
C ALA A 80 -2.26 6.74 7.36
N PHE A 81 -2.90 7.90 7.31
CA PHE A 81 -2.58 8.92 6.30
C PHE A 81 -2.76 10.32 6.86
N ASN A 82 -2.00 11.26 6.30
CA ASN A 82 -2.14 12.67 6.60
C ASN A 82 -3.25 13.28 5.73
N ARG A 83 -4.39 13.56 6.35
CA ARG A 83 -5.57 14.13 5.68
C ARG A 83 -5.29 15.46 4.97
N GLU A 84 -4.41 16.30 5.50
CA GLU A 84 -4.09 17.60 4.89
C GLU A 84 -3.23 17.44 3.64
N LEU A 85 -2.34 16.46 3.63
CA LEU A 85 -1.45 16.20 2.49
C LEU A 85 -2.13 15.42 1.36
N ILE A 86 -2.98 14.44 1.70
CA ILE A 86 -3.46 13.44 0.72
C ILE A 86 -4.92 13.05 0.87
N GLY A 87 -5.67 13.70 1.77
CA GLY A 87 -7.07 13.37 2.05
C GLY A 87 -7.98 13.28 0.82
N PRO A 88 -7.95 14.24 -0.12
CA PRO A 88 -8.76 14.17 -1.34
C PRO A 88 -8.43 12.98 -2.25
N ALA A 89 -7.18 12.50 -2.23
CA ALA A 89 -6.72 11.36 -3.02
C ALA A 89 -6.99 10.01 -2.33
N MET A 90 -7.13 10.01 -0.99
CA MET A 90 -7.45 8.83 -0.19
C MET A 90 -8.94 8.46 -0.32
N TYR A 91 -9.34 8.12 -1.55
CA TYR A 91 -10.71 7.78 -1.91
C TYR A 91 -10.83 6.29 -2.22
N PHE A 92 -11.47 5.57 -1.31
CA PHE A 92 -11.82 4.16 -1.52
C PHE A 92 -12.91 4.06 -2.58
N GLY A 93 -12.75 3.11 -3.50
CA GLY A 93 -13.79 2.78 -4.47
C GLY A 93 -15.12 2.47 -3.76
N LEU A 94 -16.25 2.68 -4.45
CA LEU A 94 -17.56 2.44 -3.85
C LEU A 94 -17.66 1.00 -3.31
N MET A 95 -17.94 0.87 -2.02
CA MET A 95 -18.11 -0.40 -1.34
C MET A 95 -19.59 -0.76 -1.21
N GLY A 96 -19.88 -2.05 -1.09
CA GLY A 96 -21.22 -2.56 -0.83
C GLY A 96 -21.71 -3.56 -1.88
N ASP A 97 -22.86 -4.17 -1.61
CA ASP A 97 -23.44 -5.16 -2.51
C ASP A 97 -23.85 -4.49 -3.84
N GLY A 98 -23.48 -5.14 -4.96
CA GLY A 98 -23.71 -4.61 -6.30
C GLY A 98 -22.67 -3.59 -6.78
N GLN A 99 -21.75 -3.14 -5.93
CA GLN A 99 -20.67 -2.23 -6.35
C GLN A 99 -19.59 -2.99 -7.15
N PRO A 100 -19.03 -2.36 -8.19
CA PRO A 100 -18.20 -3.05 -9.17
C PRO A 100 -16.81 -3.46 -8.67
N ILE A 101 -16.29 -2.80 -7.63
CA ILE A 101 -14.89 -2.92 -7.18
C ILE A 101 -14.73 -3.56 -5.79
N GLY A 102 -15.81 -4.09 -5.19
CA GLY A 102 -15.80 -4.51 -3.79
C GLY A 102 -14.65 -5.46 -3.43
N ARG A 103 -13.95 -5.17 -2.32
CA ARG A 103 -12.71 -5.84 -1.86
C ARG A 103 -11.47 -5.56 -2.73
N TYR A 104 -11.56 -4.60 -3.65
CA TYR A 104 -10.44 -4.02 -4.41
C TYR A 104 -10.38 -2.49 -4.28
N ASP A 105 -11.23 -1.93 -3.43
CA ASP A 105 -11.38 -0.50 -3.17
C ASP A 105 -10.15 0.13 -2.50
N ASP A 106 -9.44 -0.63 -1.66
CA ASP A 106 -8.17 -0.23 -1.05
C ASP A 106 -7.00 -0.32 -2.04
N MET A 107 -6.93 -1.35 -2.87
CA MET A 107 -5.96 -1.39 -3.99
C MET A 107 -6.10 -0.15 -4.88
N TRP A 108 -7.33 0.18 -5.30
CA TRP A 108 -7.61 1.38 -6.08
C TRP A 108 -7.16 2.66 -5.37
N ALA A 109 -7.59 2.86 -4.12
CA ALA A 109 -7.21 4.03 -3.33
C ALA A 109 -5.68 4.14 -3.17
N GLY A 110 -5.02 3.01 -2.95
CA GLY A 110 -3.57 2.91 -2.81
C GLY A 110 -2.83 3.32 -4.07
N TRP A 111 -3.27 2.85 -5.25
CA TRP A 111 -2.64 3.19 -6.52
C TRP A 111 -2.86 4.66 -6.91
N CYS A 112 -4.09 5.15 -6.79
CA CYS A 112 -4.40 6.58 -6.96
C CYS A 112 -3.52 7.44 -6.05
N THR A 113 -3.50 7.13 -4.76
CA THR A 113 -2.73 7.86 -3.78
C THR A 113 -1.23 7.80 -4.09
N LYS A 114 -0.71 6.65 -4.51
CA LYS A 114 0.72 6.49 -4.82
C LYS A 114 1.18 7.40 -5.95
N VAL A 115 0.42 7.42 -7.05
CA VAL A 115 0.74 8.25 -8.22
C VAL A 115 0.73 9.74 -7.84
N ILE A 116 -0.25 10.15 -7.03
CA ILE A 116 -0.36 11.54 -6.56
C ILE A 116 0.79 11.88 -5.58
N CYS A 117 1.10 11.01 -4.62
CA CYS A 117 2.23 11.21 -3.71
C CYS A 117 3.55 11.33 -4.48
N ASP A 118 3.78 10.48 -5.49
CA ASP A 118 4.99 10.53 -6.30
C ASP A 118 5.13 11.82 -7.12
N HIS A 119 4.00 12.35 -7.58
CA HIS A 119 3.92 13.64 -8.26
C HIS A 119 4.23 14.80 -7.31
N LEU A 120 3.64 14.78 -6.10
CA LEU A 120 3.83 15.82 -5.07
C LEU A 120 5.16 15.70 -4.29
N GLY A 121 5.94 14.63 -4.51
CA GLY A 121 7.18 14.39 -3.77
C GLY A 121 6.96 13.89 -2.33
N LEU A 122 5.79 13.33 -2.04
CA LEU A 122 5.42 12.76 -0.75
C LEU A 122 5.78 11.28 -0.67
N GLY A 123 6.18 10.83 0.52
CA GLY A 123 6.51 9.44 0.80
C GLY A 123 5.27 8.59 1.12
N VAL A 124 5.33 7.32 0.70
CA VAL A 124 4.41 6.26 1.13
C VAL A 124 5.22 5.15 1.78
N LYS A 125 4.83 4.70 2.96
CA LYS A 125 5.54 3.67 3.73
C LYS A 125 4.73 2.38 3.85
N THR A 126 5.44 1.26 3.83
CA THR A 126 4.92 -0.09 4.05
C THR A 126 5.74 -0.80 5.13
N GLY A 127 5.19 -1.83 5.77
CA GLY A 127 5.90 -2.66 6.74
C GLY A 127 5.25 -2.63 8.11
N LEU A 128 6.04 -2.34 9.15
CA LEU A 128 5.52 -2.23 10.52
C LEU A 128 4.65 -0.98 10.72
N PRO A 129 3.66 -1.03 11.63
CA PRO A 129 3.26 -2.19 12.44
C PRO A 129 2.41 -3.20 11.64
N TYR A 130 2.37 -4.45 12.12
CA TYR A 130 1.36 -5.42 11.68
C TYR A 130 0.22 -5.44 12.70
N ILE A 131 -1.01 -5.63 12.24
CA ILE A 131 -2.17 -5.83 13.12
C ILE A 131 -2.54 -7.31 13.21
N TYR A 132 -3.17 -7.74 14.31
CA TYR A 132 -3.64 -9.12 14.46
C TYR A 132 -5.05 -9.26 13.86
N HIS A 133 -5.20 -10.03 12.78
CA HIS A 133 -6.48 -10.23 12.11
C HIS A 133 -7.07 -11.61 12.42
N SER A 134 -8.25 -11.66 13.05
CA SER A 134 -8.86 -12.89 13.58
C SER A 134 -10.07 -13.40 12.80
N LYS A 135 -10.56 -12.65 11.80
CA LYS A 135 -11.78 -12.99 11.05
C LYS A 135 -11.47 -13.45 9.63
N ALA A 136 -11.63 -14.74 9.36
CA ALA A 136 -11.65 -15.24 7.99
C ALA A 136 -13.08 -15.12 7.44
N SER A 137 -13.29 -14.36 6.37
CA SER A 137 -14.55 -14.38 5.62
C SER A 137 -14.60 -15.58 4.68
N ASN A 138 -15.80 -15.89 4.15
CA ASN A 138 -16.00 -17.00 3.23
C ASN A 138 -15.28 -16.71 1.90
N PRO A 139 -14.28 -17.51 1.50
CA PRO A 139 -13.47 -17.23 0.32
C PRO A 139 -14.25 -17.36 -1.00
N PHE A 140 -15.31 -18.18 -1.07
CA PHE A 140 -16.17 -18.24 -2.26
C PHE A 140 -16.99 -16.96 -2.46
N VAL A 141 -17.45 -16.34 -1.36
CA VAL A 141 -18.14 -15.05 -1.41
C VAL A 141 -17.14 -13.95 -1.79
N ASN A 142 -15.94 -13.97 -1.21
CA ASN A 142 -14.89 -13.01 -1.53
C ASN A 142 -14.49 -13.10 -3.01
N LEU A 143 -14.33 -14.30 -3.57
CA LEU A 143 -14.01 -14.49 -4.99
C LEU A 143 -15.02 -13.81 -5.92
N LYS A 144 -16.33 -13.94 -5.62
CA LYS A 144 -17.39 -13.26 -6.39
C LYS A 144 -17.35 -11.74 -6.28
N LYS A 145 -16.77 -11.19 -5.21
CA LYS A 145 -16.60 -9.74 -5.03
C LYS A 145 -15.34 -9.25 -5.73
N GLU A 146 -14.26 -10.01 -5.60
CA GLU A 146 -12.92 -9.67 -6.11
C GLU A 146 -12.74 -9.90 -7.61
N TYR A 147 -13.54 -10.78 -8.26
CA TYR A 147 -13.26 -11.23 -9.64
C TYR A 147 -13.08 -10.09 -10.65
N LYS A 148 -13.89 -9.03 -10.56
CA LYS A 148 -13.76 -7.86 -11.44
C LYS A 148 -12.47 -7.10 -11.15
N GLY A 149 -12.13 -6.92 -9.88
CA GLY A 149 -10.90 -6.27 -9.45
C GLY A 149 -9.66 -7.00 -9.95
N ILE A 150 -9.63 -8.34 -9.80
CA ILE A 150 -8.55 -9.21 -10.31
C ILE A 150 -8.40 -9.10 -11.83
N PHE A 151 -9.49 -8.97 -12.57
CA PHE A 151 -9.42 -8.80 -14.03
C PHE A 151 -9.00 -7.37 -14.42
N TRP A 152 -9.62 -6.35 -13.81
CA TRP A 152 -9.37 -4.94 -14.15
C TRP A 152 -7.99 -4.44 -13.71
N GLN A 153 -7.40 -5.01 -12.66
CA GLN A 153 -6.05 -4.60 -12.25
C GLN A 153 -5.01 -4.75 -13.37
N GLU A 154 -5.19 -5.71 -14.28
CA GLU A 154 -4.28 -5.94 -15.41
C GLU A 154 -4.31 -4.77 -16.41
N GLU A 155 -5.39 -3.99 -16.44
CA GLU A 155 -5.49 -2.74 -17.21
C GLU A 155 -5.17 -1.51 -16.35
N CYS A 156 -5.62 -1.47 -15.10
CA CYS A 156 -5.42 -0.35 -14.19
C CYS A 156 -3.94 -0.13 -13.83
N ILE A 157 -3.19 -1.20 -13.54
CA ILE A 157 -1.78 -1.09 -13.15
C ILE A 157 -0.94 -0.44 -14.26
N PRO A 158 -0.99 -0.89 -15.52
CA PRO A 158 -0.31 -0.20 -16.62
C PRO A 158 -0.76 1.26 -16.78
N PHE A 159 -2.05 1.54 -16.61
CA PHE A 159 -2.55 2.93 -16.64
C PHE A 159 -1.86 3.79 -15.57
N PHE A 160 -1.85 3.35 -14.31
CA PHE A 160 -1.25 4.10 -13.20
C PHE A 160 0.28 4.22 -13.34
N GLN A 161 0.96 3.20 -13.87
CA GLN A 161 2.41 3.25 -14.12
C GLN A 161 2.78 4.28 -15.19
N ASN A 162 1.90 4.53 -16.16
CA ASN A 162 2.13 5.47 -17.25
C ASN A 162 1.44 6.84 -17.05
N ALA A 163 0.61 6.98 -16.01
CA ALA A 163 -0.09 8.22 -15.72
C ALA A 163 0.91 9.35 -15.40
N ALA A 164 0.86 10.42 -16.18
CA ALA A 164 1.63 11.63 -15.97
C ALA A 164 0.70 12.78 -15.56
N LEU A 165 0.91 13.32 -14.36
CA LEU A 165 0.17 14.48 -13.88
C LEU A 165 0.91 15.78 -14.24
N PRO A 166 0.21 16.80 -14.77
CA PRO A 166 0.82 18.09 -15.10
C PRO A 166 1.30 18.78 -13.83
N LYS A 167 2.35 19.61 -13.94
CA LYS A 167 2.93 20.37 -12.82
C LYS A 167 2.31 21.76 -12.66
N ASP A 168 1.37 22.11 -13.54
CA ASP A 168 0.75 23.43 -13.66
C ASP A 168 -0.52 23.54 -12.82
#